data_AF-A0A7C2QLP1-F1
#
_entry.id   AF-A0A7C2QLP1-F1
#
_cell.length_a   1.000
_cell.length_b   1.000
_cell.length_c   1.000
_cell.angle_alpha   90.00
_cell.angle_beta   90.00
_cell.angle_gamma   90.00
#
_symmetry.space_group_name_H-M   'P 1'
#
loop_
_entity.id
_entity.type
_entity.pdbx_description
1 polymer ?
#
loop_
_entity_poly.entity_id
_entity_poly.type
_entity_poly.pdbx_seq_one_letter_code
_entity_poly.pdbx_strand_id
1 'polypeptide(L)' 'MLSQMGKVLVLAGLGLILFGGLFWLIGKIPAAGRLPGDIEIEKETGHGRFRFYFPIATCILLSIILTLLLNLLFRLRQ' A
#
# COMPACT_ATOMS: atom_id res chain seq x y z
N MET A 1 7.80 -4.52 31.43
CA MET A 1 6.41 -4.39 30.90
C MET A 1 6.21 -3.10 30.10
N LEU A 2 6.45 -1.92 30.67
CA LEU A 2 6.20 -0.63 30.01
C LEU A 2 6.96 -0.45 28.66
N SER A 3 8.22 -0.88 28.59
CA SER A 3 9.00 -0.88 27.35
C SER A 3 8.38 -1.73 26.23
N GLN A 4 7.88 -2.93 26.57
CA GLN A 4 7.22 -3.82 25.60
C GLN A 4 5.87 -3.22 25.13
N MET A 5 5.10 -2.65 26.05
CA MET A 5 3.86 -1.94 25.71
C MET A 5 4.12 -0.72 24.82
N GLY A 6 5.19 0.04 25.09
CA GLY A 6 5.61 1.16 24.25
C GLY A 6 5.97 0.73 22.82
N LYS A 7 6.71 -0.38 22.67
CA LYS A 7 7.02 -0.96 21.35
C LYS A 7 5.76 -1.33 20.57
N VAL A 8 4.80 -1.98 21.22
CA VAL A 8 3.52 -2.36 20.61
C VAL A 8 2.72 -1.12 20.19
N LEU A 9 2.66 -0.09 21.03
CA LEU A 9 1.99 1.17 20.70
C LEU A 9 2.60 1.86 19.48
N VAL A 10 3.92 1.90 19.39
CA VAL A 10 4.64 2.49 18.25
C VAL A 10 4.35 1.71 16.96
N LEU A 11 4.40 0.38 17.01
CA LEU A 11 4.06 -0.47 15.86
C LEU A 11 2.61 -0.28 15.40
N ALA A 12 1.67 -0.24 16.35
CA ALA A 12 0.25 -0.02 16.05
C ALA A 12 0.00 1.37 15.44
N GLY A 13 0.62 2.42 15.98
CA GLY A 13 0.54 3.78 15.44
C GLY A 13 1.11 3.87 14.03
N LEU A 14 2.25 3.24 13.77
CA LEU A 14 2.84 3.19 12.43
C LEU A 14 1.92 2.46 11.44
N GLY A 15 1.33 1.33 11.86
CA GLY A 15 0.34 0.61 11.07
C GLY A 15 -0.88 1.48 10.72
N LEU A 16 -1.43 2.21 11.69
CA LEU A 16 -2.56 3.11 11.50
C LEU A 16 -2.24 4.26 10.53
N ILE A 17 -1.05 4.87 10.63
CA ILE A 17 -0.61 5.93 9.70
C ILE A 17 -0.52 5.38 8.28
N LEU A 18 0.04 4.18 8.10
CA LEU A 18 0.17 3.56 6.78
C LEU A 18 -1.19 3.21 6.18
N PHE A 19 -2.10 2.61 6.96
CA PHE A 19 -3.46 2.32 6.51
C PHE A 19 -4.25 3.60 6.22
N GLY A 20 -4.23 4.58 7.11
CA GLY A 20 -4.90 5.86 6.93
C GLY A 20 -4.37 6.62 5.72
N GLY A 21 -3.05 6.65 5.53
CA GLY A 21 -2.40 7.24 4.37
C GLY A 21 -2.79 6.57 3.05
N LEU A 22 -2.87 5.24 3.05
CA LEU A 22 -3.33 4.46 1.89
C LEU A 22 -4.79 4.80 1.53
N PHE A 23 -5.70 4.78 2.51
CA PHE A 23 -7.11 5.16 2.29
C PHE A 23 -7.26 6.62 1.84
N TRP A 24 -6.45 7.53 2.39
CA TRP A 24 -6.45 8.94 2.01
C TRP A 24 -5.97 9.15 0.57
N LEU A 25 -4.92 8.45 0.15
CA LEU A 25 -4.43 8.45 -1.22
C LEU A 25 -5.48 7.87 -2.19
N ILE A 26 -6.10 6.75 -1.83
CA ILE A 26 -7.18 6.13 -2.62
C ILE A 26 -8.36 7.09 -2.79
N GLY A 27 -8.77 7.77 -1.70
CA GLY A 27 -9.88 8.73 -1.72
C GLY A 27 -9.60 10.03 -2.49
N LYS A 28 -8.33 10.36 -2.74
CA LYS A 28 -7.92 11.58 -3.47
C LYS A 28 -7.79 11.39 -4.98
N ILE A 29 -7.92 10.18 -5.51
CA ILE A 29 -7.79 9.91 -6.94
C ILE A 29 -9.10 10.30 -7.65
N PRO A 30 -9.14 11.39 -8.42
CA PRO A 30 -10.35 11.84 -9.10
C PRO A 30 -10.42 11.16 -10.47
N ALA A 31 -10.85 9.89 -10.51
CA ALA A 31 -11.40 9.26 -11.73
C ALA A 31 -12.00 7.86 -11.49
N ALA A 32 -11.32 6.93 -10.81
CA ALA A 32 -11.80 5.54 -10.67
C ALA A 32 -10.95 4.64 -9.74
N GLY A 33 -10.28 5.18 -8.70
CA GLY A 33 -9.46 4.35 -7.80
C GLY A 33 -8.11 3.88 -8.37
N ARG A 34 -7.55 4.59 -9.37
CA ARG A 34 -6.26 4.28 -10.02
C ARG A 34 -5.11 5.10 -9.42
N LEU A 35 -4.13 4.47 -8.78
CA LEU A 35 -2.95 5.23 -8.34
C LEU A 35 -2.16 5.69 -9.57
N PRO A 36 -1.65 6.94 -9.58
CA PRO A 36 -0.73 7.38 -10.63
C PRO A 36 0.49 6.45 -10.65
N GLY A 37 0.68 5.73 -11.76
CA GLY A 37 1.73 4.71 -11.91
C GLY A 37 1.21 3.28 -12.13
N ASP A 38 -0.08 3.02 -11.90
CA ASP A 38 -0.71 1.76 -12.31
C ASP A 38 -0.97 1.78 -13.83
N ILE A 39 -0.56 0.73 -14.53
CA ILE A 39 -0.70 0.62 -15.98
C ILE A 39 -2.04 -0.05 -16.29
N GLU A 40 -2.95 0.66 -16.96
CA GLU A 40 -4.17 0.06 -17.49
C GLU A 40 -4.24 0.22 -19.01
N ILE A 41 -4.38 -0.90 -19.70
CA ILE A 41 -4.48 -0.97 -21.14
C ILE A 41 -5.89 -1.46 -21.46
N GLU A 42 -6.76 -0.54 -21.89
CA GLU A 42 -8.03 -0.90 -22.53
C GLU A 42 -7.84 -0.88 -24.06
N LYS A 43 -8.12 -2.01 -24.71
CA LYS A 43 -8.13 -2.12 -26.18
C LYS A 43 -9.45 -2.69 -26.64
N GLU A 44 -10.03 -2.06 -27.65
CA GLU A 44 -11.22 -2.57 -28.33
C GLU A 44 -10.74 -3.35 -29.56
N THR A 45 -10.93 -4.67 -29.54
CA THR A 45 -10.56 -5.58 -30.63
C THR A 45 -11.82 -5.90 -31.43
N GLY A 46 -11.70 -6.23 -32.72
CA GLY A 46 -12.85 -6.56 -33.59
C GLY A 46 -13.72 -7.75 -33.14
N HIS A 47 -13.40 -8.41 -32.01
CA HIS A 47 -14.18 -9.51 -31.40
C HIS A 47 -14.55 -9.21 -29.92
N GLY A 48 -14.29 -8.01 -29.39
CA GLY A 48 -14.64 -7.60 -28.02
C GLY A 48 -13.65 -6.64 -27.35
N ARG A 49 -13.97 -6.19 -26.12
CA ARG A 49 -13.10 -5.32 -25.29
C ARG A 49 -12.12 -6.14 -24.46
N PHE A 50 -10.84 -5.79 -24.52
CA PHE A 50 -9.75 -6.30 -23.69
C PHE A 50 -9.34 -5.23 -22.67
N ARG A 51 -9.28 -5.59 -21.38
CA ARG A 51 -8.75 -4.72 -20.32
C ARG A 51 -7.63 -5.45 -19.57
N PHE A 52 -6.46 -4.83 -19.47
CA PHE A 52 -5.33 -5.32 -18.70
C PHE A 52 -4.94 -4.28 -17.65
N TYR A 53 -4.90 -4.68 -16.38
CA TYR A 53 -4.54 -3.83 -15.25
C TYR A 53 -3.29 -4.36 -14.57
N PHE A 54 -2.29 -3.50 -14.40
CA PHE A 54 -1.01 -3.83 -13.78
C PHE A 54 -0.66 -2.81 -12.68
N PRO A 55 -0.87 -3.17 -11.40
CA PRO A 55 -0.78 -2.25 -10.27
C PRO A 55 0.65 -2.04 -9.77
N ILE A 56 1.51 -1.39 -10.56
CA ILE A 56 2.92 -1.18 -10.21
C ILE A 56 3.07 -0.32 -8.96
N ALA A 57 2.38 0.82 -8.91
CA ALA A 57 2.52 1.78 -7.83
C ALA A 57 2.06 1.16 -6.51
N THR A 58 0.96 0.42 -6.55
CA THR A 58 0.43 -0.32 -5.40
C THR A 58 1.41 -1.38 -4.90
N CYS A 59 1.99 -2.18 -5.80
CA CYS A 59 2.97 -3.21 -5.43
C CYS A 59 4.23 -2.63 -4.78
N ILE A 60 4.76 -1.52 -5.32
CA ILE A 60 5.93 -0.83 -4.75
C ILE A 60 5.61 -0.29 -3.36
N LEU A 61 4.46 0.38 -3.21
CA LEU A 61 4.04 0.94 -1.92
C LEU A 61 3.87 -0.15 -0.87
N LEU A 62 3.20 -1.25 -1.23
CA LEU A 62 3.02 -2.41 -0.35
C LEU A 62 4.36 -3.01 0.06
N SER A 63 5.31 -3.15 -0.89
CA SER A 63 6.64 -3.66 -0.60
C SER A 63 7.38 -2.78 0.41
N ILE A 64 7.40 -1.46 0.22
CA ILE A 64 8.07 -0.52 1.14
C ILE A 64 7.46 -0.63 2.54
N ILE A 65 6.13 -0.63 2.64
CA ILE A 65 5.41 -0.78 3.90
C ILE A 65 5.80 -2.07 4.61
N LEU A 66 5.76 -3.19 3.89
CA LEU A 66 6.04 -4.50 4.46
C LEU A 66 7.51 -4.60 4.89
N THR A 67 8.43 -4.07 4.09
CA THR A 67 9.86 -4.00 4.45
C THR A 67 10.08 -3.17 5.71
N LEU A 68 9.46 -1.99 5.83
CA LEU A 68 9.58 -1.15 7.04
C LEU A 68 9.01 -1.85 8.27
N LEU A 69 7.85 -2.48 8.17
CA LEU A 69 7.21 -3.20 9.27
C LEU A 69 8.04 -4.41 9.71
N LEU A 70 8.50 -5.23 8.76
CA LEU A 70 9.31 -6.41 9.05
C LEU A 70 10.67 -6.00 9.65
N ASN A 71 11.34 -5.01 9.06
CA ASN A 71 12.62 -4.52 9.58
C ASN A 71 12.48 -3.97 11.01
N LEU A 72 11.42 -3.19 11.26
CA LEU A 72 11.14 -2.68 12.60
C LEU A 72 10.85 -3.84 13.57
N LEU A 73 10.05 -4.83 13.18
CA LEU A 73 9.75 -6.00 14.02
C LEU A 73 11.02 -6.80 14.35
N PHE A 74 11.89 -7.05 13.37
CA PHE A 74 13.14 -7.76 13.60
C PHE A 74 14.12 -6.96 14.48
N ARG A 75 14.21 -5.64 14.26
CA ARG A 75 15.06 -4.76 15.05
C ARG A 75 14.56 -4.58 16.49
N LEU A 76 13.26 -4.66 16.72
CA LEU A 76 12.66 -4.59 18.07
C LEU A 76 12.77 -5.91 18.86
N ARG A 77 13.02 -7.02 18.15
CA ARG A 77 13.18 -8.37 18.72
C ARG A 77 14.63 -8.69 19.12
N GLN A 78 15.61 -7.96 18.57
CA GLN A 78 16.98 -7.89 19.09
C GLN A 78 17.06 -6.94 20.29
#